data_AF-A0A3D2N5X2-F1
#
_entry.id   AF-A0A3D2N5X2-F1
#
_cell.length_a   1.000
_cell.length_b   1.000
_cell.length_c   1.000
_cell.angle_alpha   90.00
_cell.angle_beta   90.00
_cell.angle_gamma   90.00
#
_symmetry.space_group_name_H-M   'P 1'
#
loop_
_entity.id
_entity.type
_entity.pdbx_description
1 polymer ?
#
loop_
_entity_poly.entity_id
_entity_poly.type
_entity_poly.pdbx_seq_one_letter_code
_entity_poly.pdbx_strand_id
1 'polypeptide(L)'
;MERNRHKDILDTMEIYTYIAELMRIPLGKPAERYNREESGERGIACIRAREFGSYRGLCLRENSTRRRIEALLKETARAEKAGLPRLPVLRAELRRETLRLAELTMRRRRLEERRDSLEGELVKMVVQYRYFDDPEKRIPTWNETARELGIALGGDELRRYVCKHFEELR
;
A
#
# COMPACT_ATOMS: atom_id res chain seq x y z
N MET A 1 -19.60 16.57 10.82
CA MET A 1 -20.05 16.34 9.43
C MET A 1 -19.06 15.40 8.76
N GLU A 2 -19.32 14.09 8.86
CA GLU A 2 -18.59 13.08 8.09
C GLU A 2 -18.98 13.24 6.63
N ARG A 3 -18.06 13.75 5.80
CA ARG A 3 -18.21 13.61 4.35
C ARG A 3 -17.95 12.13 4.04
N ASN A 4 -19.01 11.38 3.79
CA ASN A 4 -18.94 10.13 3.02
C ASN A 4 -18.31 10.49 1.66
N ARG A 5 -16.97 10.43 1.60
CA ARG A 5 -16.23 10.44 0.34
C ARG A 5 -16.31 9.02 -0.21
N HIS A 6 -17.48 8.63 -0.72
CA HIS A 6 -17.47 7.55 -1.70
C HIS A 6 -16.72 8.12 -2.90
N LYS A 7 -15.48 7.67 -3.10
CA LYS A 7 -14.70 7.97 -4.30
C LYS A 7 -15.32 7.09 -5.39
N ASP A 8 -16.32 7.61 -6.08
CA ASP A 8 -16.82 6.95 -7.27
C ASP A 8 -15.75 7.04 -8.36
N ILE A 9 -15.53 5.96 -9.09
CA ILE A 9 -14.60 5.95 -10.22
C ILE A 9 -14.96 7.02 -11.25
N LEU A 10 -16.25 7.30 -11.44
CA LEU A 10 -16.73 8.32 -12.37
C LEU A 10 -16.53 9.75 -11.87
N ASP A 11 -16.31 9.96 -10.57
CA ASP A 11 -15.88 11.26 -10.03
C ASP A 11 -14.38 11.51 -10.26
N THR A 12 -13.62 10.44 -10.55
CA THR A 12 -12.16 10.47 -10.58
C THR A 12 -11.59 10.32 -11.99
N MET A 13 -12.31 9.65 -12.89
CA MET A 13 -11.88 9.38 -14.27
C MET A 13 -13.00 9.72 -15.25
N GLU A 14 -12.64 10.33 -16.39
CA GLU A 14 -13.61 10.63 -17.44
C GLU A 14 -14.27 9.35 -17.96
N ILE A 15 -15.58 9.41 -18.20
CA ILE A 15 -16.40 8.24 -18.56
C ILE A 15 -15.86 7.48 -19.79
N TYR A 16 -15.33 8.19 -20.79
CA TYR A 16 -14.75 7.57 -21.99
C TYR A 16 -13.43 6.87 -21.70
N THR A 17 -12.59 7.43 -20.82
CA THR A 17 -11.36 6.79 -20.35
C THR A 17 -11.67 5.54 -19.53
N TYR A 18 -12.67 5.61 -18.66
CA TYR A 18 -13.16 4.45 -17.92
C TYR A 18 -13.62 3.32 -18.84
N ILE A 19 -14.47 3.62 -19.81
CA ILE A 19 -14.97 2.64 -20.78
C ILE A 19 -13.81 2.05 -21.60
N ALA A 20 -12.87 2.88 -22.05
CA ALA A 20 -11.71 2.41 -22.79
C ALA A 20 -10.83 1.46 -21.97
N GLU A 21 -10.59 1.76 -20.68
CA GLU A 21 -9.85 0.87 -19.78
C GLU A 21 -10.61 -0.45 -19.54
N LEU A 22 -11.93 -0.41 -19.35
CA LEU A 22 -12.74 -1.62 -19.23
C LEU A 22 -12.70 -2.48 -20.50
N MET A 23 -12.78 -1.86 -21.67
CA MET A 23 -12.70 -2.59 -22.95
C MET A 23 -11.33 -3.25 -23.20
N ARG A 24 -10.26 -2.77 -22.54
CA ARG A 24 -8.93 -3.40 -22.59
C ARG A 24 -8.82 -4.65 -21.73
N ILE A 25 -9.78 -4.89 -20.84
CA ILE A 25 -9.80 -6.07 -20.00
C ILE A 25 -10.26 -7.24 -20.87
N PRO A 26 -9.39 -8.24 -21.12
CA PRO A 26 -9.80 -9.40 -21.90
C PRO A 26 -10.88 -10.13 -21.11
N LEU A 27 -12.12 -10.03 -21.59
CA LEU A 27 -13.25 -10.84 -21.13
C LEU A 27 -12.96 -12.29 -21.53
N GLY A 28 -12.27 -13.02 -20.65
CA GLY A 28 -11.94 -14.42 -20.89
C GLY A 28 -13.20 -15.27 -21.06
N LYS A 29 -13.15 -16.26 -21.96
CA LYS A 29 -14.20 -17.28 -22.08
C LYS A 29 -14.47 -17.92 -20.71
N PRO A 30 -15.72 -18.29 -20.39
CA PRO A 30 -16.03 -18.96 -19.14
C PRO A 30 -15.34 -20.32 -19.09
N ALA A 31 -14.58 -20.56 -18.03
CA ALA A 31 -14.10 -21.87 -17.59
C ALA A 31 -13.28 -22.71 -18.60
N GLU A 32 -12.06 -22.27 -18.91
CA GLU A 32 -10.97 -23.23 -19.02
C GLU A 32 -10.15 -23.14 -17.73
N ARG A 33 -10.25 -24.17 -16.89
CA ARG A 33 -9.33 -24.38 -15.78
C ARG A 33 -7.93 -24.45 -16.37
N TYR A 34 -7.21 -23.33 -16.32
CA TYR A 34 -5.80 -23.21 -16.65
C TYR A 34 -4.96 -24.02 -15.64
N ASN A 35 -5.00 -25.34 -15.80
CA ASN A 35 -4.04 -26.28 -15.25
C ASN A 35 -2.89 -26.47 -16.25
N ARG A 36 -2.28 -25.37 -16.71
CA ARG A 36 -1.04 -25.40 -17.48
C ARG A 36 -0.01 -24.50 -16.78
N GLU A 37 0.96 -25.16 -16.18
CA GLU A 37 2.38 -24.79 -16.04
C GLU A 37 2.74 -23.30 -16.28
N GLU A 38 2.58 -22.45 -15.26
CA GLU A 38 3.15 -21.10 -15.21
C GLU A 38 3.64 -20.82 -13.78
N SER A 39 4.64 -21.58 -13.32
CA SER A 39 5.16 -21.51 -11.95
C SER A 39 6.13 -20.35 -11.71
N GLY A 40 6.56 -19.62 -12.76
CA GLY A 40 7.48 -18.47 -12.66
C GLY A 40 6.82 -17.09 -12.66
N GLU A 41 5.89 -16.84 -13.59
CA GLU A 41 5.37 -15.48 -13.88
C GLU A 41 4.34 -14.99 -12.86
N ARG A 42 3.45 -15.88 -12.37
CA ARG A 42 2.55 -15.58 -11.23
C ARG A 42 3.30 -15.22 -9.94
N GLY A 43 4.59 -15.56 -9.86
CA GLY A 43 5.45 -15.23 -8.74
C GLY A 43 5.66 -13.71 -8.59
N ILE A 44 5.94 -13.02 -9.70
CA ILE A 44 6.28 -11.58 -9.68
C ILE A 44 5.07 -10.76 -9.26
N ALA A 45 3.92 -10.93 -9.92
CA ALA A 45 2.69 -10.22 -9.54
C ALA A 45 2.31 -10.45 -8.07
N CYS A 46 2.47 -11.68 -7.58
CA CYS A 46 2.21 -12.03 -6.18
C CYS A 46 3.19 -11.36 -5.21
N ILE A 47 4.49 -11.34 -5.55
CA ILE A 47 5.52 -10.63 -4.77
C ILE A 47 5.19 -9.14 -4.70
N ARG A 48 4.91 -8.51 -5.84
CA ARG A 48 4.56 -7.10 -5.94
C ARG A 48 3.29 -6.75 -5.14
N ALA A 49 2.26 -7.60 -5.23
CA ALA A 49 1.04 -7.46 -4.42
C ALA A 49 1.32 -7.58 -2.91
N ARG A 50 2.22 -8.49 -2.50
CA ARG A 50 2.66 -8.63 -1.11
C ARG A 50 3.46 -7.41 -0.63
N GLU A 51 4.32 -6.86 -1.49
CA GLU A 51 5.08 -5.64 -1.21
C GLU A 51 4.14 -4.45 -0.95
N PHE A 52 3.17 -4.20 -1.84
CA PHE A 52 2.14 -3.18 -1.59
C PHE A 52 1.32 -3.49 -0.33
N GLY A 53 0.99 -4.77 -0.09
CA GLY A 53 0.34 -5.22 1.13
C GLY A 53 1.13 -4.90 2.41
N SER A 54 2.45 -4.76 2.34
CA SER A 54 3.29 -4.41 3.48
C SER A 54 3.22 -2.93 3.88
N TYR A 55 2.70 -2.05 3.00
CA TYR A 55 2.63 -0.60 3.22
C TYR A 55 1.92 -0.22 4.52
N ARG A 56 0.76 -0.84 4.78
CA ARG A 56 -0.01 -0.59 6.02
C ARG A 56 0.79 -0.96 7.27
N GLY A 57 1.46 -2.10 7.24
CA GLY A 57 2.36 -2.54 8.31
C GLY A 57 3.61 -1.66 8.47
N LEU A 58 4.08 -1.00 7.40
CA LEU A 58 5.13 0.02 7.50
C LEU A 58 4.61 1.28 8.21
N CYS A 59 3.42 1.77 7.86
CA CYS A 59 2.80 2.93 8.52
C CYS A 59 2.62 2.71 10.02
N LEU A 60 2.11 1.54 10.42
CA LEU A 60 1.94 1.18 11.84
C LEU A 60 3.28 1.12 12.58
N ARG A 61 4.32 0.54 11.96
CA ARG A 61 5.66 0.47 12.55
C ARG A 61 6.31 1.85 12.67
N GLU A 62 6.19 2.69 11.65
CA GLU A 62 6.67 4.08 11.72
C GLU A 62 6.01 4.83 12.87
N ASN A 63 4.68 4.76 12.98
CA ASN A 63 3.94 5.43 14.06
C ASN A 63 4.36 4.92 15.44
N SER A 64 4.59 3.62 15.58
CA SER A 64 5.09 3.03 16.83
C SER A 64 6.51 3.51 17.15
N THR A 65 7.40 3.55 16.16
CA THR A 65 8.77 4.06 16.32
C THR A 65 8.78 5.56 16.66
N ARG A 66 7.92 6.39 16.05
CA ARG A 66 7.78 7.82 16.40
C ARG A 66 7.39 7.99 17.86
N ARG A 67 6.38 7.26 18.34
CA ARG A 67 5.97 7.28 19.76
C ARG A 67 7.10 6.84 20.69
N ARG A 68 7.89 5.82 20.30
CA ARG A 68 9.05 5.38 21.08
C ARG A 68 10.15 6.44 21.14
N ILE A 69 10.44 7.11 20.02
CA ILE A 69 11.39 8.22 19.96
C ILE A 69 10.94 9.37 20.86
N GLU A 70 9.67 9.76 20.82
CA GLU A 70 9.12 10.82 21.69
C GLU A 70 9.27 10.47 23.17
N ALA A 71 9.02 9.22 23.56
CA ALA A 71 9.23 8.76 24.92
C ALA A 71 10.71 8.82 25.32
N LEU A 72 11.62 8.34 24.45
CA LEU A 72 13.06 8.38 24.67
C LEU A 72 13.59 9.82 24.78
N LEU A 73 13.07 10.75 23.98
CA LEU A 73 13.40 12.18 24.06
C LEU A 73 13.02 12.77 25.42
N LYS A 74 11.82 12.46 25.93
CA LYS A 74 11.39 12.89 27.27
C LYS A 74 12.29 12.31 28.36
N GLU A 75 12.66 11.04 28.24
CA GLU A 75 13.54 10.38 29.21
C GLU A 75 14.98 10.92 29.18
N THR A 76 15.53 11.16 27.97
CA THR A 76 16.86 11.78 27.82
C THR A 76 16.88 13.18 28.41
N ALA A 77 15.88 14.02 28.14
CA ALA A 77 15.81 15.37 28.69
C ALA A 77 15.76 15.37 30.24
N ARG A 78 15.01 14.45 30.84
CA ARG A 78 14.98 14.26 32.31
C ARG A 78 16.33 13.79 32.84
N ALA A 79 16.95 12.83 32.17
CA ALA A 79 18.25 12.28 32.56
C ALA A 79 19.37 13.32 32.47
N GLU A 80 19.33 14.18 31.45
CA GLU A 80 20.28 15.27 31.26
C GLU A 80 20.14 16.33 32.36
N LYS A 81 18.91 16.74 32.67
CA LYS A 81 18.64 17.69 33.78
C LYS A 81 19.09 17.16 35.15
N ALA A 82 18.93 15.86 35.38
CA ALA A 82 19.26 15.23 36.66
C ALA A 82 20.69 14.64 36.70
N GLY A 83 21.50 14.80 35.64
CA GLY A 83 22.86 14.26 35.59
C GLY A 83 22.92 12.73 35.72
N LEU A 84 21.90 12.00 35.24
CA LEU A 84 21.80 10.56 35.48
C LEU A 84 22.88 9.78 34.70
N PRO A 85 23.52 8.76 35.31
CA PRO A 85 24.56 7.95 34.66
C PRO A 85 24.11 7.23 33.39
N ARG A 86 22.79 6.97 33.24
CA ARG A 86 22.21 6.28 32.08
C ARG A 86 22.08 7.14 30.81
N LEU A 87 22.41 8.44 30.88
CA LEU A 87 22.26 9.35 29.73
C LEU A 87 22.94 8.86 28.44
N PRO A 88 24.18 8.32 28.45
CA PRO A 88 24.82 7.80 27.25
C PRO A 88 24.04 6.64 26.60
N VAL A 89 23.45 5.76 27.41
CA VAL A 89 22.63 4.62 26.94
C VAL A 89 21.36 5.11 26.27
N LEU A 90 20.64 6.05 26.91
CA LEU A 90 19.43 6.64 26.33
C LEU A 90 19.71 7.38 25.00
N ARG A 91 20.86 8.07 24.89
CA ARG A 91 21.28 8.71 23.63
C ARG A 91 21.60 7.68 22.55
N ALA A 92 22.22 6.55 22.89
CA ALA A 92 22.47 5.47 21.94
C ALA A 92 21.17 4.81 21.45
N GLU A 93 20.22 4.55 22.34
CA GLU A 93 18.89 4.04 21.99
C GLU A 93 18.14 5.01 21.06
N LEU A 94 18.15 6.31 21.38
CA LEU A 94 17.52 7.34 20.56
C LEU A 94 18.11 7.39 19.15
N ARG A 95 19.44 7.27 19.00
CA ARG A 95 20.10 7.19 17.69
C ARG A 95 19.62 5.96 16.91
N ARG A 96 19.55 4.80 17.57
CA ARG A 96 19.10 3.55 16.94
C ARG A 96 17.66 3.63 16.45
N GLU A 97 16.74 4.15 17.26
CA GLU A 97 15.35 4.31 16.86
C GLU A 97 15.19 5.36 15.76
N THR A 98 15.97 6.44 15.78
CA THR A 98 16.01 7.43 14.68
C THR A 98 16.44 6.79 13.35
N LEU A 99 17.50 5.97 13.35
CA LEU A 99 17.93 5.23 12.16
C LEU A 99 16.85 4.27 11.66
N ARG A 100 16.19 3.55 12.59
CA ARG A 100 15.07 2.67 12.26
C ARG A 100 13.91 3.42 11.62
N LEU A 101 13.56 4.61 12.13
CA LEU A 101 12.51 5.45 11.54
C LEU A 101 12.87 5.88 10.12
N ALA A 102 14.13 6.27 9.89
CA ALA A 102 14.61 6.63 8.56
C ALA A 102 14.52 5.45 7.58
N GLU A 103 14.93 4.25 7.98
CA GLU A 103 14.82 3.04 7.16
C GLU A 103 13.36 2.71 6.81
N LEU A 104 12.46 2.77 7.80
CA LEU A 104 11.03 2.54 7.57
C LEU A 104 10.45 3.58 6.60
N THR A 105 10.82 4.86 6.78
CA THR A 105 10.38 5.97 5.92
C THR A 105 10.85 5.78 4.48
N MET A 106 12.10 5.38 4.28
CA MET A 106 12.63 5.09 2.95
C MET A 106 11.90 3.92 2.28
N ARG A 107 11.60 2.85 3.03
CA ARG A 107 10.83 1.71 2.51
C ARG A 107 9.40 2.10 2.15
N ARG A 108 8.73 2.90 2.99
CA ARG A 108 7.39 3.42 2.71
C ARG A 108 7.38 4.26 1.43
N ARG A 109 8.31 5.21 1.33
CA ARG A 109 8.44 6.08 0.16
C ARG A 109 8.69 5.31 -1.14
N ARG A 110 9.53 4.26 -1.10
CA ARG A 110 9.75 3.38 -2.27
C ARG A 110 8.46 2.71 -2.75
N LEU A 111 7.55 2.35 -1.86
CA LEU A 111 6.26 1.78 -2.25
C LEU A 111 5.33 2.85 -2.85
N GLU A 112 5.37 4.09 -2.36
CA GLU A 112 4.64 5.22 -2.93
C GLU A 112 5.14 5.54 -4.34
N GLU A 113 6.46 5.63 -4.52
CA GLU A 113 7.09 5.85 -5.83
C GLU A 113 6.70 4.74 -6.83
N ARG A 114 6.67 3.49 -6.38
CA ARG A 114 6.25 2.34 -7.21
C ARG A 114 4.76 2.30 -7.52
N ARG A 115 3.92 2.83 -6.63
CA ARG A 115 2.49 3.04 -6.92
C ARG A 115 2.36 4.11 -8.00
N ASP A 116 3.11 5.19 -7.87
CA ASP A 116 3.02 6.34 -8.78
C ASP A 116 3.55 6.00 -10.19
N SER A 117 4.48 5.06 -10.29
CA SER A 117 5.03 4.53 -11.54
C SER A 117 4.16 3.49 -12.24
N LEU A 118 3.04 3.06 -11.66
CA LEU A 118 2.09 2.19 -12.37
C LEU A 118 1.57 2.86 -13.64
N GLU A 119 1.16 2.07 -14.62
CA GLU A 119 0.44 2.58 -15.80
C GLU A 119 -1.06 2.29 -15.66
N GLY A 120 -1.90 3.16 -16.23
CA GLY A 120 -3.36 3.07 -16.13
C GLY A 120 -3.94 3.74 -14.89
N GLU A 121 -4.87 4.67 -15.11
CA GLU A 121 -5.52 5.44 -14.04
C GLU A 121 -6.42 4.55 -13.16
N LEU A 122 -7.14 3.60 -13.76
CA LEU A 122 -7.92 2.58 -13.07
C LEU A 122 -7.05 1.76 -12.11
N VAL A 123 -5.88 1.31 -12.57
CA VAL A 123 -4.94 0.50 -11.77
C VAL A 123 -4.40 1.29 -10.60
N LYS A 124 -3.94 2.53 -10.84
CA LYS A 124 -3.45 3.42 -9.78
C LYS A 124 -4.49 3.64 -8.70
N MET A 125 -5.72 3.93 -9.09
CA MET A 125 -6.84 4.15 -8.16
C MET A 125 -7.17 2.90 -7.35
N VAL A 126 -7.23 1.74 -7.99
CA VAL A 126 -7.47 0.46 -7.30
C VAL A 126 -6.36 0.16 -6.29
N VAL A 127 -5.09 0.34 -6.68
CA VAL A 127 -3.93 0.14 -5.80
C VAL A 127 -3.92 1.14 -4.65
N GLN A 128 -4.19 2.42 -4.93
CA GLN A 128 -4.28 3.49 -3.94
C GLN A 128 -5.34 3.18 -2.90
N TYR A 129 -6.56 2.87 -3.32
CA TYR A 129 -7.66 2.52 -2.41
C TYR A 129 -7.33 1.27 -1.59
N ARG A 130 -6.88 0.22 -2.27
CA ARG A 130 -6.67 -1.10 -1.65
C ARG A 130 -5.54 -1.09 -0.64
N TYR A 131 -4.44 -0.37 -0.89
CA TYR A 131 -3.24 -0.47 -0.06
C TYR A 131 -2.91 0.80 0.73
N PHE A 132 -3.26 1.99 0.25
CA PHE A 132 -2.72 3.27 0.75
C PHE A 132 -3.73 4.20 1.46
N ASP A 133 -5.00 4.22 1.05
CA ASP A 133 -5.98 5.23 1.54
C ASP A 133 -6.32 5.11 3.04
N ASP A 134 -6.38 3.90 3.60
CA ASP A 134 -6.71 3.68 5.00
C ASP A 134 -5.78 2.61 5.61
N PRO A 135 -4.59 2.99 6.10
CA PRO A 135 -3.60 2.04 6.59
C PRO A 135 -3.97 1.37 7.91
N GLU A 136 -4.98 1.86 8.63
CA GLU A 136 -5.40 1.32 9.93
C GLU A 136 -6.42 0.18 9.79
N LYS A 137 -7.18 0.16 8.69
CA LYS A 137 -8.12 -0.94 8.40
C LYS A 137 -7.42 -2.18 7.83
N ARG A 138 -8.14 -3.31 7.83
CA ARG A 138 -7.73 -4.49 7.04
C ARG A 138 -7.73 -4.17 5.55
N ILE A 139 -6.86 -4.84 4.79
CA ILE A 139 -6.89 -4.75 3.34
C ILE A 139 -8.25 -5.29 2.86
N PRO A 140 -9.02 -4.54 2.05
CA PRO A 140 -10.31 -5.01 1.53
C PRO A 140 -10.13 -6.24 0.64
N THR A 141 -11.17 -7.04 0.44
CA THR A 141 -11.18 -8.09 -0.61
C THR A 141 -11.27 -7.44 -1.99
N TRP A 142 -10.99 -8.17 -3.07
CA TRP A 142 -11.09 -7.60 -4.41
C TRP A 142 -12.53 -7.24 -4.80
N ASN A 143 -13.50 -8.03 -4.33
CA ASN A 143 -14.94 -7.72 -4.47
C ASN A 143 -15.32 -6.45 -3.71
N GLU A 144 -14.84 -6.29 -2.47
CA GLU A 144 -15.05 -5.06 -1.70
C GLU A 144 -14.43 -3.85 -2.44
N THR A 145 -13.21 -3.99 -2.95
CA THR A 145 -12.57 -2.91 -3.74
C THR A 145 -13.37 -2.53 -4.98
N ALA A 146 -13.83 -3.51 -5.77
CA ALA A 146 -14.63 -3.23 -6.97
C ALA A 146 -15.93 -2.49 -6.61
N ARG A 147 -16.65 -2.98 -5.59
CA ARG A 147 -17.91 -2.40 -5.13
C ARG A 147 -17.75 -0.97 -4.61
N GLU A 148 -16.75 -0.73 -3.77
CA GLU A 148 -16.53 0.57 -3.13
C GLU A 148 -16.04 1.65 -4.11
N LEU A 149 -15.39 1.24 -5.20
CA LEU A 149 -14.97 2.13 -6.27
C LEU A 149 -16.00 2.24 -7.41
N GLY A 150 -17.14 1.55 -7.34
CA GLY A 150 -18.13 1.56 -8.42
C GLY A 150 -17.65 0.88 -9.72
N ILE A 151 -16.67 -0.02 -9.64
CA ILE A 151 -16.10 -0.70 -10.80
C ILE A 151 -17.01 -1.86 -11.21
N ALA A 152 -17.42 -1.87 -12.48
CA ALA A 152 -18.32 -2.87 -13.06
C ALA A 152 -17.57 -4.16 -13.47
N LEU A 153 -16.77 -4.72 -12.57
CA LEU A 153 -16.02 -5.97 -12.75
C LEU A 153 -16.19 -6.89 -11.55
N GLY A 154 -16.14 -8.21 -11.78
CA GLY A 154 -15.99 -9.17 -10.70
C GLY A 154 -14.62 -8.99 -10.01
N GLY A 155 -14.51 -9.29 -8.71
CA GLY A 155 -13.25 -9.11 -7.98
C GLY A 155 -12.10 -9.95 -8.54
N ASP A 156 -12.37 -11.14 -9.08
CA ASP A 156 -11.35 -11.96 -9.73
C ASP A 156 -10.89 -11.41 -11.08
N GLU A 157 -11.76 -10.69 -11.79
CA GLU A 157 -11.42 -9.99 -13.04
C GLU A 157 -10.59 -8.75 -12.74
N LEU A 158 -11.03 -7.96 -11.76
CA LEU A 158 -10.29 -6.80 -11.26
C LEU A 158 -8.90 -7.20 -10.77
N ARG A 159 -8.80 -8.29 -9.99
CA ARG A 159 -7.52 -8.83 -9.54
C ARG A 159 -6.62 -9.19 -10.70
N ARG A 160 -7.12 -9.95 -11.69
CA ARG A 160 -6.32 -10.38 -12.85
C ARG A 160 -5.81 -9.18 -13.65
N TYR A 161 -6.68 -8.22 -13.91
CA TYR A 161 -6.32 -7.00 -14.62
C TYR A 161 -5.22 -6.21 -13.88
N VAL A 162 -5.42 -5.91 -12.59
CA VAL A 162 -4.42 -5.17 -11.78
C VAL A 162 -3.11 -5.95 -11.64
N CYS A 163 -3.17 -7.26 -11.46
CA CYS A 163 -1.96 -8.09 -11.33
C CYS A 163 -1.12 -8.12 -12.61
N LYS A 164 -1.73 -8.03 -13.80
CA LYS A 164 -0.99 -7.93 -15.06
C LYS A 164 -0.09 -6.68 -15.08
N HIS A 165 -0.61 -5.55 -14.62
CA HIS A 165 0.17 -4.32 -14.49
C HIS A 165 1.28 -4.40 -13.43
N PHE A 166 1.22 -5.36 -12.50
CA PHE A 166 2.32 -5.60 -11.57
C PHE A 166 3.50 -6.34 -12.21
N GLU A 167 3.27 -7.10 -13.27
CA GLU A 167 4.32 -7.78 -14.04
C GLU A 167 5.09 -6.78 -14.90
N GLU A 168 4.41 -5.73 -15.35
CA GLU A 168 4.96 -4.66 -16.18
C GLU A 168 5.76 -3.61 -15.37
N LEU A 169 5.67 -3.65 -14.02
CA LEU A 169 6.44 -2.81 -13.09
C LEU A 169 7.93 -3.18 -13.09
N ARG A 170 8.72 -2.43 -13.87
CA ARG A 170 10.20 -2.50 -13.88
C ARG A 170 10.80 -2.00 -12.57
#